data_AF-D5H491-F1
#
_entry.id   AF-D5H491-F1
#
_cell.length_a   1.000
_cell.length_b   1.000
_cell.length_c   1.000
_cell.angle_alpha   90.00
_cell.angle_beta   90.00
_cell.angle_gamma   90.00
#
_symmetry.space_group_name_H-M   'P 1'
#
loop_
_entity.id
_entity.type
_entity.pdbx_description
1 polymer ?
#
loop_
_entity_poly.entity_id
_entity_poly.type
_entity_poly.pdbx_seq_one_letter_code
_entity_poly.pdbx_strand_id
1 'polypeptide(L)'
;MNTSPNSTPERSASENSTSLLPEDFQFSQGSLQDFDDCPRRFLLRHIEGRPYPAPEAEPIRENERRKERGVRFHELLCQEHSGVPREAVRRQASGDEKLEVWWDQYVHREPVGETNRTYAEISLEGEVAGYPLIATYDLIAERPGGTFEIFDWKTARYKPDRGQLASRLQTKVYPYLLAQAGAGLTGGEPPRPEQIKMTYWFAEHPDNPETFEYSDYNAEVDEEDLQDQVGKILARTERAHFEKTEDRTHCKFCTYRSHCGRGAQAGNIEDGSSHLEETGSAQADLDDVEEIEF
;
A
#
# COMPACT_ATOMS: atom_id res chain seq x y z
N MET A 1 -54.02 -39.79 -1.98
CA MET A 1 -53.00 -40.04 -0.93
C MET A 1 -51.75 -40.56 -1.63
N ASN A 2 -50.80 -39.66 -1.90
CA ASN A 2 -49.44 -40.03 -2.30
C ASN A 2 -48.56 -38.79 -2.06
N THR A 3 -47.84 -38.84 -0.96
CA THR A 3 -46.81 -37.89 -0.56
C THR A 3 -45.47 -38.44 -1.01
N SER A 4 -44.82 -37.79 -1.96
CA SER A 4 -43.40 -37.96 -2.26
C SER A 4 -42.67 -36.68 -1.84
N PRO A 5 -41.65 -36.74 -0.97
CA PRO A 5 -40.87 -35.58 -0.60
C PRO A 5 -39.77 -35.31 -1.63
N ASN A 6 -39.60 -34.03 -1.90
CA ASN A 6 -38.61 -33.43 -2.77
C ASN A 6 -37.21 -33.61 -2.14
N SER A 7 -36.33 -34.35 -2.79
CA SER A 7 -34.93 -34.49 -2.40
C SER A 7 -34.11 -33.35 -3.01
N THR A 8 -33.79 -32.35 -2.18
CA THR A 8 -32.77 -31.34 -2.47
C THR A 8 -31.40 -32.04 -2.55
N PRO A 9 -30.55 -31.78 -3.56
CA PRO A 9 -29.21 -32.34 -3.56
C PRO A 9 -28.38 -31.60 -2.50
N GLU A 10 -27.89 -32.36 -1.53
CA GLU A 10 -26.86 -31.96 -0.58
C GLU A 10 -25.67 -31.39 -1.35
N ARG A 11 -25.32 -30.13 -1.06
CA ARG A 11 -24.02 -29.55 -1.41
C ARG A 11 -22.99 -30.40 -0.68
N SER A 12 -22.26 -31.22 -1.43
CA SER A 12 -21.15 -31.99 -0.90
C SER A 12 -20.14 -31.01 -0.28
N ALA A 13 -19.98 -31.11 1.04
CA ALA A 13 -18.88 -30.49 1.77
C ALA A 13 -17.57 -31.03 1.20
N SER A 14 -16.94 -30.22 0.35
CA SER A 14 -15.64 -30.48 -0.24
C SER A 14 -14.61 -29.74 0.59
N GLU A 15 -13.96 -30.51 1.48
CA GLU A 15 -12.60 -30.31 2.01
C GLU A 15 -12.28 -28.94 2.63
N ASN A 16 -12.31 -28.89 3.97
CA ASN A 16 -11.66 -27.84 4.76
C ASN A 16 -10.16 -27.78 4.43
N SER A 17 -9.79 -26.96 3.45
CA SER A 17 -8.47 -26.34 3.41
C SER A 17 -8.48 -25.30 4.51
N THR A 18 -8.02 -25.66 5.71
CA THR A 18 -7.95 -24.72 6.84
C THR A 18 -6.83 -23.73 6.55
N SER A 19 -7.15 -22.70 5.76
CA SER A 19 -6.29 -21.52 5.60
C SER A 19 -5.99 -20.94 6.98
N LEU A 20 -4.74 -20.48 7.18
CA LEU A 20 -4.37 -19.77 8.41
C LEU A 20 -4.82 -18.30 8.40
N LEU A 21 -5.39 -17.83 7.28
CA LEU A 21 -5.93 -16.48 7.21
C LEU A 21 -7.22 -16.37 8.05
N PRO A 22 -7.45 -15.22 8.70
CA PRO A 22 -8.76 -14.85 9.22
C PRO A 22 -9.87 -14.98 8.15
N GLU A 23 -11.10 -15.29 8.56
CA GLU A 23 -12.22 -15.48 7.64
C GLU A 23 -12.57 -14.22 6.84
N ASP A 24 -12.32 -13.05 7.42
CA ASP A 24 -12.57 -11.71 6.90
C ASP A 24 -11.28 -11.00 6.42
N PHE A 25 -10.21 -11.78 6.16
CA PHE A 25 -8.94 -11.21 5.73
C PHE A 25 -9.07 -10.45 4.40
N GLN A 26 -8.64 -9.19 4.41
CA GLN A 26 -8.58 -8.34 3.23
C GLN A 26 -7.13 -8.17 2.80
N PHE A 27 -6.82 -8.50 1.55
CA PHE A 27 -5.51 -8.22 1.00
C PHE A 27 -5.36 -6.73 0.74
N SER A 28 -4.15 -6.24 0.99
CA SER A 28 -3.69 -4.92 0.61
C SER A 28 -2.32 -4.98 -0.05
N GLN A 29 -1.92 -3.90 -0.72
CA GLN A 29 -0.55 -3.73 -1.22
C GLN A 29 0.50 -4.06 -0.16
N GLY A 30 0.36 -3.50 1.05
CA GLY A 30 1.29 -3.74 2.15
C GLY A 30 1.31 -5.20 2.60
N SER A 31 0.15 -5.86 2.70
CA SER A 31 0.08 -7.28 3.05
C SER A 31 0.73 -8.18 2.00
N LEU A 32 0.51 -7.89 0.72
CA LEU A 32 1.09 -8.65 -0.38
C LEU A 32 2.61 -8.45 -0.41
N GLN A 33 3.09 -7.21 -0.27
CA GLN A 33 4.51 -6.95 -0.19
C GLN A 33 5.15 -7.61 1.03
N ASP A 34 4.48 -7.63 2.19
CA ASP A 34 4.99 -8.33 3.37
C ASP A 34 5.25 -9.80 3.12
N PHE A 35 4.38 -10.46 2.35
CA PHE A 35 4.59 -11.84 1.94
C PHE A 35 5.74 -11.99 0.95
N ASP A 36 5.78 -11.11 -0.07
CA ASP A 36 6.83 -11.11 -1.10
C ASP A 36 8.23 -10.91 -0.50
N ASP A 37 8.36 -9.92 0.39
CA ASP A 37 9.61 -9.62 1.08
C ASP A 37 10.04 -10.74 2.05
N CYS A 38 9.06 -11.32 2.78
CA CYS A 38 9.30 -12.35 3.78
C CYS A 38 7.99 -13.02 4.25
N PRO A 39 7.73 -14.30 3.89
CA PRO A 39 6.54 -15.02 4.35
C PRO A 39 6.40 -15.05 5.88
N ARG A 40 7.51 -15.14 6.62
CA ARG A 40 7.51 -15.05 8.09
C ARG A 40 7.03 -13.69 8.59
N ARG A 41 7.34 -12.59 7.90
CA ARG A 41 6.87 -11.24 8.26
C ARG A 41 5.35 -11.16 8.11
N PHE A 42 4.83 -11.64 6.98
CA PHE A 42 3.39 -11.75 6.74
C PHE A 42 2.68 -12.52 7.86
N LEU A 43 3.15 -13.73 8.18
CA LEU A 43 2.58 -14.54 9.27
C LEU A 43 2.56 -13.80 10.61
N LEU A 44 3.68 -13.17 11.00
CA LEU A 44 3.78 -12.52 12.30
C LEU A 44 2.88 -11.28 12.41
N ARG A 45 2.73 -10.53 11.31
CA ARG A 45 1.92 -9.32 11.23
C ARG A 45 0.44 -9.62 11.06
N HIS A 46 0.10 -10.25 9.94
CA HIS A 46 -1.26 -10.32 9.41
C HIS A 46 -2.06 -11.52 9.92
N ILE A 47 -1.38 -12.58 10.40
CA ILE A 47 -2.05 -13.79 10.92
C ILE A 47 -1.95 -13.86 12.45
N GLU A 48 -0.75 -13.65 13.02
CA GLU A 48 -0.55 -13.77 14.47
C GLU A 48 -0.74 -12.47 15.25
N GLY A 49 -0.88 -11.31 14.58
CA GLY A 49 -1.05 -10.02 15.24
C GLY A 49 0.04 -9.71 16.26
N ARG A 50 1.29 -10.13 16.00
CA ARG A 50 2.38 -9.96 16.96
C ARG A 50 2.76 -8.48 17.05
N PRO A 51 3.00 -7.96 18.27
CA PRO A 51 3.51 -6.61 18.42
C PRO A 51 4.85 -6.47 17.72
N TYR A 52 5.24 -5.23 17.40
CA TYR A 52 6.49 -4.88 16.73
C TYR A 52 7.59 -4.58 17.76
N PRO A 53 8.39 -5.56 18.21
CA PRO A 53 9.27 -5.34 19.37
C PRO A 53 10.54 -4.56 19.06
N ALA A 54 10.90 -4.39 17.79
CA ALA A 54 12.21 -3.89 17.40
C ALA A 54 12.11 -2.62 16.54
N PRO A 55 12.97 -1.62 16.78
CA PRO A 55 12.99 -0.40 15.98
C PRO A 55 13.36 -0.74 14.54
N GLU A 56 12.69 -0.14 13.57
CA GLU A 56 12.89 -0.45 12.15
C GLU A 56 14.28 -0.05 11.63
N ALA A 57 14.77 1.13 12.01
CA ALA A 57 16.10 1.62 11.64
C ALA A 57 16.74 2.42 12.79
N GLU A 58 18.05 2.55 12.76
CA GLU A 58 18.86 3.34 13.69
C GLU A 58 19.53 4.53 12.97
N PRO A 59 19.70 5.70 13.62
CA PRO A 59 19.28 6.04 14.97
C PRO A 59 17.75 6.18 15.12
N ILE A 60 17.19 5.56 16.17
CA ILE A 60 15.74 5.38 16.36
C ILE A 60 14.99 6.72 16.28
N ARG A 61 15.39 7.71 17.09
CA ARG A 61 14.72 9.02 17.17
C ARG A 61 14.72 9.77 15.85
N GLU A 62 15.78 9.63 15.05
CA GLU A 62 15.84 10.30 13.75
C GLU A 62 14.92 9.61 12.75
N ASN A 63 14.83 8.27 12.81
CA ASN A 63 13.89 7.52 11.98
C ASN A 63 12.43 7.83 12.34
N GLU A 64 12.09 7.88 13.63
CA GLU A 64 10.76 8.27 14.11
C GLU A 64 10.39 9.67 13.61
N ARG A 65 11.26 10.66 13.82
CA ARG A 65 11.05 12.02 13.31
C ARG A 65 10.88 12.07 11.80
N ARG A 66 11.65 11.28 11.04
CA ARG A 66 11.50 11.21 9.58
C ARG A 66 10.13 10.67 9.20
N LYS A 67 9.68 9.58 9.84
CA LYS A 67 8.35 8.99 9.60
C LYS A 67 7.22 9.94 9.95
N GLU A 68 7.28 10.56 11.13
CA GLU A 68 6.33 11.58 11.57
C GLU A 68 6.25 12.73 10.56
N ARG A 69 7.39 13.17 10.03
CA ARG A 69 7.44 14.22 9.01
C ARG A 69 6.83 13.77 7.68
N GLY A 70 7.03 12.50 7.31
CA GLY A 70 6.38 11.87 6.17
C GLY A 70 4.86 11.89 6.31
N VAL A 71 4.32 11.37 7.41
CA VAL A 71 2.87 11.38 7.70
C VAL A 71 2.31 12.80 7.64
N ARG A 72 2.94 13.74 8.34
CA ARG A 72 2.53 15.15 8.30
C ARG A 72 2.55 15.72 6.89
N PHE A 73 3.50 15.33 6.04
CA PHE A 73 3.54 15.80 4.66
C PHE A 73 2.36 15.27 3.84
N HIS A 74 2.01 13.98 3.97
CA HIS A 74 0.81 13.43 3.32
C HIS A 74 -0.47 14.15 3.79
N GLU A 75 -0.60 14.42 5.10
CA GLU A 75 -1.74 15.17 5.66
C GLU A 75 -1.88 16.56 5.02
N LEU A 76 -0.78 17.30 4.83
CA LEU A 76 -0.82 18.61 4.18
C LEU A 76 -1.35 18.51 2.75
N LEU A 77 -0.87 17.53 1.98
CA LEU A 77 -1.30 17.32 0.60
C LEU A 77 -2.77 16.88 0.53
N CYS A 78 -3.20 15.98 1.41
CA CYS A 78 -4.60 15.57 1.51
C CYS A 78 -5.51 16.77 1.79
N GLN A 79 -5.14 17.64 2.75
CA GLN A 79 -5.91 18.84 3.07
C GLN A 79 -6.00 19.81 1.89
N GLU A 80 -4.90 20.06 1.17
CA GLU A 80 -4.93 20.91 -0.02
C GLU A 80 -5.91 20.37 -1.07
N HIS A 81 -5.81 19.08 -1.39
CA HIS A 81 -6.66 18.44 -2.38
C HIS A 81 -8.11 18.23 -1.92
N SER A 82 -8.36 18.35 -0.61
CA SER A 82 -9.70 18.43 -0.02
C SER A 82 -10.27 19.86 -0.01
N GLY A 83 -9.54 20.84 -0.55
CA GLY A 83 -10.00 22.23 -0.71
C GLY A 83 -9.66 23.16 0.44
N VAL A 84 -8.78 22.76 1.37
CA VAL A 84 -8.26 23.66 2.40
C VAL A 84 -7.38 24.72 1.73
N PRO A 85 -7.54 26.03 2.03
CA PRO A 85 -6.74 27.07 1.41
C PRO A 85 -5.23 26.85 1.63
N ARG A 86 -4.44 26.96 0.55
CA ARG A 86 -2.97 26.74 0.57
C ARG A 86 -2.25 27.51 1.69
N GLU A 87 -2.67 28.74 1.99
CA GLU A 87 -2.08 29.53 3.09
C GLU A 87 -2.32 28.89 4.46
N ALA A 88 -3.48 28.30 4.69
CA ALA A 88 -3.79 27.60 5.93
C ALA A 88 -3.01 26.29 6.07
N VAL A 89 -2.85 25.55 4.97
CA VAL A 89 -2.02 24.34 4.93
C VAL A 89 -0.55 24.70 5.19
N ARG A 90 -0.02 25.72 4.51
CA ARG A 90 1.37 26.19 4.72
C ARG A 90 1.67 26.52 6.18
N ARG A 91 0.74 27.12 6.91
CA ARG A 91 0.91 27.45 8.34
C ARG A 91 1.09 26.20 9.22
N GLN A 92 0.58 25.04 8.82
CA GLN A 92 0.76 23.78 9.56
C GLN A 92 2.15 23.16 9.35
N ALA A 93 2.80 23.47 8.22
CA ALA A 93 4.20 23.12 8.01
C ALA A 93 5.16 23.96 8.88
N SER A 94 4.71 25.12 9.35
CA SER A 94 5.58 26.09 10.04
C SER A 94 6.26 25.52 11.28
N GLY A 95 7.55 25.81 11.43
CA GLY A 95 8.35 25.39 12.59
C GLY A 95 9.08 24.05 12.41
N ASP A 96 8.87 23.36 11.29
CA ASP A 96 9.74 22.28 10.80
C ASP A 96 10.31 22.67 9.44
N GLU A 97 11.59 23.09 9.42
CA GLU A 97 12.28 23.58 8.21
C GLU A 97 12.20 22.58 7.05
N LYS A 98 12.27 21.28 7.34
CA LYS A 98 12.28 20.25 6.30
C LYS A 98 10.90 20.09 5.68
N LEU A 99 9.85 20.12 6.52
CA LEU A 99 8.47 20.07 6.05
C LEU A 99 8.09 21.33 5.26
N GLU A 100 8.58 22.51 5.68
CA GLU A 100 8.42 23.76 4.93
C GLU A 100 9.07 23.66 3.54
N VAL A 101 10.29 23.12 3.45
CA VAL A 101 10.98 22.91 2.17
C VAL A 101 10.21 21.96 1.26
N TRP A 102 9.74 20.81 1.77
CA TRP A 102 8.98 19.85 0.96
C TRP A 102 7.68 20.46 0.44
N TRP A 103 6.96 21.19 1.29
CA TRP A 103 5.76 21.91 0.89
C TRP A 103 6.05 22.97 -0.18
N ASP A 104 7.08 23.79 0.01
CA ASP A 104 7.43 24.84 -0.95
C ASP A 104 7.90 24.24 -2.29
N GLN A 105 8.60 23.11 -2.27
CA GLN A 105 8.98 22.35 -3.47
C GLN A 105 7.75 21.79 -4.19
N TYR A 106 6.81 21.19 -3.46
CA TYR A 106 5.56 20.70 -4.01
C TYR A 106 4.78 21.83 -4.70
N VAL A 107 4.56 22.96 -4.02
CA VAL A 107 3.84 24.12 -4.57
C VAL A 107 4.56 24.69 -5.78
N HIS A 108 5.89 24.77 -5.76
CA HIS A 108 6.67 25.32 -6.87
C HIS A 108 6.67 24.42 -8.10
N ARG A 109 6.72 23.10 -7.92
CA ARG A 109 6.72 22.14 -9.05
C ARG A 109 5.33 21.84 -9.58
N GLU A 110 4.31 21.99 -8.75
CA GLU A 110 2.91 21.73 -9.10
C GLU A 110 2.75 20.39 -9.85
N PRO A 111 3.22 19.26 -9.27
CA PRO A 111 3.32 17.99 -9.99
C PRO A 111 1.96 17.48 -10.49
N VAL A 112 0.89 17.83 -9.78
CA VAL A 112 -0.48 17.47 -10.16
C VAL A 112 -0.99 18.30 -11.33
N GLY A 113 -0.54 19.53 -11.56
CA GLY A 113 -0.98 20.35 -12.71
C GLY A 113 -2.50 20.51 -12.86
N GLU A 114 -2.96 20.64 -14.11
CA GLU A 114 -4.39 20.82 -14.43
C GLU A 114 -5.18 19.51 -14.31
N THR A 115 -6.33 19.57 -13.62
CA THR A 115 -7.22 18.43 -13.34
C THR A 115 -8.69 18.86 -13.43
N ASN A 116 -9.56 17.93 -13.82
CA ASN A 116 -11.02 18.09 -13.70
C ASN A 116 -11.45 17.92 -12.24
N ARG A 117 -10.90 16.90 -11.59
CA ARG A 117 -11.20 16.48 -10.22
C ARG A 117 -10.00 15.80 -9.59
N THR A 118 -9.93 15.89 -8.27
CA THR A 118 -8.95 15.17 -7.45
C THR A 118 -9.67 14.43 -6.33
N TYR A 119 -9.18 13.24 -6.02
CA TYR A 119 -9.67 12.38 -4.95
C TYR A 119 -8.50 12.06 -4.03
N ALA A 120 -8.42 12.74 -2.89
CA ALA A 120 -7.34 12.53 -1.91
C ALA A 120 -7.76 11.51 -0.85
N GLU A 121 -6.82 10.65 -0.47
CA GLU A 121 -6.98 9.68 0.63
C GLU A 121 -8.23 8.78 0.51
N ILE A 122 -8.59 8.41 -0.73
CA ILE A 122 -9.73 7.52 -0.97
C ILE A 122 -9.29 6.06 -0.94
N SER A 123 -10.17 5.18 -0.47
CA SER A 123 -9.97 3.73 -0.55
C SER A 123 -10.88 3.14 -1.62
N LEU A 124 -10.31 2.29 -2.47
CA LEU A 124 -11.07 1.42 -3.36
C LEU A 124 -11.00 0.00 -2.84
N GLU A 125 -12.10 -0.73 -3.04
CA GLU A 125 -12.23 -2.14 -2.70
C GLU A 125 -12.67 -2.91 -3.94
N GLY A 126 -12.01 -4.02 -4.18
CA GLY A 126 -12.27 -4.95 -5.28
C GLY A 126 -11.92 -6.35 -4.83
N GLU A 127 -11.52 -7.20 -5.77
CA GLU A 127 -11.24 -8.59 -5.46
C GLU A 127 -10.07 -9.15 -6.26
N VAL A 128 -9.35 -10.11 -5.68
CA VAL A 128 -8.35 -10.90 -6.38
C VAL A 128 -8.39 -12.34 -5.87
N ALA A 129 -8.39 -13.31 -6.79
CA ALA A 129 -8.52 -14.74 -6.46
C ALA A 129 -9.73 -15.06 -5.53
N GLY A 130 -10.80 -14.27 -5.61
CA GLY A 130 -12.00 -14.41 -4.76
C GLY A 130 -11.85 -13.88 -3.33
N TYR A 131 -10.80 -13.14 -3.03
CA TYR A 131 -10.57 -12.45 -1.75
C TYR A 131 -10.68 -10.92 -1.93
N PRO A 132 -11.16 -10.19 -0.91
CA PRO A 132 -11.18 -8.73 -0.95
C PRO A 132 -9.77 -8.16 -1.13
N LEU A 133 -9.65 -7.15 -1.99
CA LEU A 133 -8.43 -6.37 -2.21
C LEU A 133 -8.74 -4.90 -1.97
N ILE A 134 -8.03 -4.28 -1.03
CA ILE A 134 -8.18 -2.87 -0.66
C ILE A 134 -6.89 -2.09 -0.89
N ALA A 135 -7.02 -0.89 -1.45
CA ALA A 135 -5.93 0.07 -1.56
C ALA A 135 -6.40 1.48 -1.21
N THR A 136 -5.60 2.19 -0.41
CA THR A 136 -5.80 3.61 -0.12
C THR A 136 -4.83 4.42 -0.97
N TYR A 137 -5.39 5.35 -1.74
CA TYR A 137 -4.65 6.17 -2.68
C TYR A 137 -4.36 7.53 -2.03
N ASP A 138 -3.11 7.96 -2.05
CA ASP A 138 -2.74 9.30 -1.62
C ASP A 138 -3.50 10.37 -2.42
N LEU A 139 -3.47 10.25 -3.75
CA LEU A 139 -4.24 11.10 -4.66
C LEU A 139 -4.55 10.37 -5.97
N ILE A 140 -5.79 10.48 -6.43
CA ILE A 140 -6.16 10.18 -7.82
C ILE A 140 -6.60 11.48 -8.49
N ALA A 141 -5.98 11.81 -9.61
CA ALA A 141 -6.28 13.01 -10.40
C ALA A 141 -6.94 12.62 -11.73
N GLU A 142 -8.14 13.13 -11.98
CA GLU A 142 -8.79 13.03 -13.28
C GLU A 142 -8.29 14.17 -14.17
N ARG A 143 -7.58 13.83 -15.26
CA ARG A 143 -7.06 14.78 -16.25
C ARG A 143 -8.13 15.18 -17.27
N PRO A 144 -8.03 16.40 -17.84
CA PRO A 144 -8.74 16.72 -19.07
C PRO A 144 -8.43 15.66 -20.14
N GLY A 145 -9.47 15.07 -20.74
CA GLY A 145 -9.34 13.96 -21.69
C GLY A 145 -9.61 12.57 -21.12
N GLY A 146 -9.90 12.46 -19.81
CA GLY A 146 -10.39 11.22 -19.20
C GLY A 146 -9.31 10.22 -18.82
N THR A 147 -8.06 10.67 -18.69
CA THR A 147 -6.97 9.90 -18.06
C THR A 147 -7.02 10.09 -16.54
N PHE A 148 -6.79 9.04 -15.78
CA PHE A 148 -6.65 9.04 -14.34
C PHE A 148 -5.18 8.84 -13.99
N GLU A 149 -4.63 9.74 -13.21
CA GLU A 149 -3.25 9.66 -12.73
C GLU A 149 -3.25 9.50 -11.21
N ILE A 150 -2.74 8.36 -10.77
CA ILE A 150 -2.49 8.08 -9.37
C ILE A 150 -1.16 8.74 -9.00
N PHE A 151 -1.16 9.54 -7.94
CA PHE A 151 0.05 10.03 -7.32
C PHE A 151 0.26 9.32 -6.00
N ASP A 152 1.49 8.88 -5.78
CA ASP A 152 1.97 8.38 -4.50
C ASP A 152 3.13 9.28 -4.05
N TRP A 153 2.97 9.85 -2.85
CA TRP A 153 3.91 10.80 -2.29
C TRP A 153 4.98 10.04 -1.54
N LYS A 154 6.25 10.30 -1.85
CA LYS A 154 7.39 9.68 -1.17
C LYS A 154 8.26 10.73 -0.51
N THR A 155 8.60 10.49 0.75
CA THR A 155 9.53 11.32 1.54
C THR A 155 10.89 10.67 1.74
N ALA A 156 11.09 9.50 1.15
CA ALA A 156 12.34 8.76 1.24
C ALA A 156 13.52 9.59 0.69
N ARG A 157 14.61 9.61 1.46
CA ARG A 157 15.85 10.34 1.12
C ARG A 157 16.45 9.94 -0.23
N TYR A 158 16.31 8.67 -0.61
CA TYR A 158 16.83 8.16 -1.87
C TYR A 158 15.66 7.74 -2.75
N LYS A 159 15.75 8.13 -4.02
CA LYS A 159 14.84 7.67 -5.06
C LYS A 159 15.29 6.27 -5.52
N PRO A 160 14.45 5.22 -5.39
CA PRO A 160 14.73 3.92 -6.00
C PRO A 160 14.78 4.06 -7.53
N ASP A 161 15.50 3.17 -8.20
CA ASP A 161 15.50 3.17 -9.66
C ASP A 161 14.16 2.68 -10.23
N ARG A 162 13.92 2.96 -11.52
CA ARG A 162 12.66 2.61 -12.19
C ARG A 162 12.37 1.10 -12.12
N GLY A 163 13.39 0.25 -12.19
CA GLY A 163 13.20 -1.21 -12.10
C GLY A 163 12.73 -1.65 -10.72
N GLN A 164 13.32 -1.06 -9.67
CA GLN A 164 12.89 -1.29 -8.29
C GLN A 164 11.46 -0.80 -8.02
N LEU A 165 11.07 0.34 -8.60
CA LEU A 165 9.69 0.85 -8.49
C LEU A 165 8.72 -0.04 -9.28
N ALA A 166 9.09 -0.45 -10.49
CA ALA A 166 8.27 -1.33 -11.32
C ALA A 166 7.95 -2.67 -10.66
N SER A 167 8.86 -3.20 -9.83
CA SER A 167 8.65 -4.46 -9.11
C SER A 167 7.81 -4.32 -7.84
N ARG A 168 7.49 -3.11 -7.37
CA ARG A 168 6.68 -2.91 -6.16
C ARG A 168 5.26 -3.38 -6.38
N LEU A 169 4.68 -3.99 -5.35
CA LEU A 169 3.25 -4.33 -5.34
C LEU A 169 2.37 -3.09 -5.50
N GLN A 170 2.81 -1.91 -5.08
CA GLN A 170 2.08 -0.67 -5.28
C GLN A 170 1.90 -0.31 -6.76
N THR A 171 2.95 -0.47 -7.58
CA THR A 171 2.89 -0.20 -9.02
C THR A 171 1.92 -1.14 -9.75
N LYS A 172 1.62 -2.30 -9.16
CA LYS A 172 0.67 -3.29 -9.71
C LYS A 172 -0.74 -3.11 -9.15
N VAL A 173 -0.87 -3.17 -7.82
CA VAL A 173 -2.15 -3.16 -7.11
C VAL A 173 -2.93 -1.87 -7.36
N TYR A 174 -2.27 -0.70 -7.37
CA TYR A 174 -2.98 0.57 -7.45
C TYR A 174 -3.63 0.78 -8.83
N PRO A 175 -2.92 0.60 -9.97
CA PRO A 175 -3.56 0.65 -11.28
C PRO A 175 -4.57 -0.47 -11.52
N TYR A 176 -4.25 -1.71 -11.13
CA TYR A 176 -5.14 -2.86 -11.26
C TYR A 176 -6.49 -2.60 -10.57
N LEU A 177 -6.44 -2.18 -9.30
CA LEU A 177 -7.65 -1.96 -8.53
C LEU A 177 -8.42 -0.72 -9.00
N LEU A 178 -7.75 0.31 -9.51
CA LEU A 178 -8.44 1.45 -10.13
C LEU A 178 -9.16 1.04 -11.42
N ALA A 179 -8.57 0.17 -12.24
CA ALA A 179 -9.21 -0.40 -13.43
C ALA A 179 -10.38 -1.33 -13.10
N GLN A 180 -10.34 -2.00 -11.95
CA GLN A 180 -11.39 -2.92 -11.51
C GLN A 180 -12.56 -2.20 -10.80
N ALA A 181 -12.25 -1.28 -9.89
CA ALA A 181 -13.18 -0.70 -8.93
C ALA A 181 -13.39 0.82 -9.08
N GLY A 182 -12.78 1.46 -10.09
CA GLY A 182 -12.84 2.91 -10.30
C GLY A 182 -14.18 3.47 -10.81
N ALA A 183 -15.20 2.64 -10.99
CA ALA A 183 -16.50 3.04 -11.56
C ALA A 183 -17.20 4.17 -10.78
N GLY A 184 -17.01 4.22 -9.45
CA GLY A 184 -17.53 5.29 -8.61
C GLY A 184 -16.91 6.65 -8.89
N LEU A 185 -15.67 6.69 -9.40
CA LEU A 185 -14.91 7.92 -9.68
C LEU A 185 -15.22 8.49 -11.08
N THR A 186 -15.65 7.63 -12.00
CA THR A 186 -15.94 7.95 -13.41
C THR A 186 -17.42 8.16 -13.71
N GLY A 187 -18.30 7.95 -12.73
CA GLY A 187 -19.74 8.10 -12.90
C GLY A 187 -20.46 6.89 -13.49
N GLY A 188 -19.90 5.67 -13.36
CA GLY A 188 -20.63 4.43 -13.59
C GLY A 188 -19.84 3.28 -14.23
N GLU A 189 -18.75 3.56 -14.93
CA GLU A 189 -17.94 2.54 -15.63
C GLU A 189 -16.46 2.71 -15.30
N PRO A 190 -15.74 1.67 -14.87
CA PRO A 190 -14.36 1.84 -14.44
C PRO A 190 -13.45 2.34 -15.59
N PRO A 191 -12.37 3.07 -15.28
CA PRO A 191 -11.44 3.55 -16.29
C PRO A 191 -10.77 2.36 -16.98
N ARG A 192 -10.60 2.45 -18.32
CA ARG A 192 -9.82 1.44 -19.04
C ARG A 192 -8.35 1.50 -18.60
N PRO A 193 -7.62 0.38 -18.59
CA PRO A 193 -6.20 0.36 -18.22
C PRO A 193 -5.34 1.41 -18.92
N GLU A 194 -5.51 1.66 -20.23
CA GLU A 194 -4.74 2.69 -20.98
C GLU A 194 -5.00 4.13 -20.52
N GLN A 195 -6.07 4.33 -19.75
CA GLN A 195 -6.40 5.62 -19.18
C GLN A 195 -5.74 5.83 -17.82
N ILE A 196 -5.01 4.85 -17.28
CA ILE A 196 -4.45 4.91 -15.93
C ILE A 196 -2.94 5.13 -16.00
N LYS A 197 -2.46 6.01 -15.12
CA LYS A 197 -1.04 6.24 -14.86
C LYS A 197 -0.76 6.14 -13.37
N MET A 198 0.42 5.65 -13.02
CA MET A 198 0.95 5.65 -11.67
C MET A 198 2.20 6.53 -11.61
N THR A 199 2.18 7.58 -10.81
CA THR A 199 3.28 8.53 -10.67
C THR A 199 3.78 8.55 -9.23
N TYR A 200 5.04 8.18 -9.04
CA TYR A 200 5.76 8.40 -7.80
C TYR A 200 6.35 9.80 -7.80
N TRP A 201 5.98 10.62 -6.81
CA TRP A 201 6.57 11.93 -6.62
C TRP A 201 7.36 11.98 -5.32
N PHE A 202 8.62 12.41 -5.41
CA PHE A 202 9.57 12.35 -4.31
C PHE A 202 9.84 13.75 -3.78
N ALA A 203 9.51 14.02 -2.52
CA ALA A 203 9.75 15.31 -1.88
C ALA A 203 11.24 15.67 -1.85
N GLU A 204 12.13 14.68 -1.75
CA GLU A 204 13.58 14.87 -1.77
C GLU A 204 14.15 14.96 -3.20
N HIS A 205 13.39 14.56 -4.22
CA HIS A 205 13.79 14.57 -5.63
C HIS A 205 12.66 15.11 -6.52
N PRO A 206 12.16 16.34 -6.26
CA PRO A 206 10.88 16.82 -6.80
C PRO A 206 10.90 17.10 -8.31
N ASP A 207 12.09 17.20 -8.90
CA ASP A 207 12.34 17.38 -10.33
C ASP A 207 12.31 16.08 -11.14
N ASN A 208 12.29 14.92 -10.47
CA ASN A 208 12.45 13.62 -11.13
C ASN A 208 11.34 12.64 -10.69
N PRO A 209 10.05 12.96 -10.89
CA PRO A 209 8.98 11.98 -10.67
C PRO A 209 9.17 10.76 -11.57
N GLU A 210 8.63 9.62 -11.16
CA GLU A 210 8.66 8.38 -11.94
C GLU A 210 7.24 7.97 -12.32
N THR A 211 6.93 8.00 -13.61
CA THR A 211 5.60 7.64 -14.13
C THR A 211 5.61 6.30 -14.85
N PHE A 212 4.63 5.47 -14.54
CA PHE A 212 4.31 4.22 -15.19
C PHE A 212 2.97 4.36 -15.92
N GLU A 213 2.97 4.07 -17.21
CA GLU A 213 1.75 3.93 -18.00
C GLU A 213 1.16 2.54 -17.74
N TYR A 214 -0.16 2.44 -17.75
CA TYR A 214 -0.88 1.18 -17.62
C TYR A 214 -1.55 0.79 -18.95
N SER A 215 -1.83 -0.50 -19.13
CA SER A 215 -2.41 -1.04 -20.36
C SER A 215 -3.16 -2.33 -20.08
N ASP A 216 -4.01 -2.77 -21.02
CA ASP A 216 -4.72 -4.04 -20.93
C ASP A 216 -3.75 -5.22 -20.70
N TYR A 217 -2.58 -5.20 -21.35
CA TYR A 217 -1.54 -6.20 -21.13
C TYR A 217 -1.00 -6.16 -19.69
N ASN A 218 -0.80 -4.97 -19.11
CA ASN A 218 -0.38 -4.85 -17.72
C ASN A 218 -1.46 -5.37 -16.76
N ALA A 219 -2.73 -5.06 -17.04
CA ALA A 219 -3.86 -5.53 -16.24
C ALA A 219 -3.96 -7.06 -16.21
N GLU A 220 -3.83 -7.72 -17.37
CA GLU A 220 -3.83 -9.19 -17.45
C GLU A 220 -2.65 -9.82 -16.70
N VAL A 221 -1.44 -9.28 -16.87
CA VAL A 221 -0.23 -9.79 -16.20
C VAL A 221 -0.31 -9.57 -14.69
N ASP A 222 -0.73 -8.39 -14.24
CA ASP A 222 -0.84 -8.09 -12.82
C ASP A 222 -1.94 -8.93 -12.17
N GLU A 223 -3.06 -9.18 -12.85
CA GLU A 223 -4.09 -10.09 -12.36
C GLU A 223 -3.54 -11.50 -12.11
N GLU A 224 -2.82 -12.07 -13.09
CA GLU A 224 -2.21 -13.40 -12.96
C GLU A 224 -1.18 -13.43 -11.82
N ASP A 225 -0.28 -12.44 -11.76
CA ASP A 225 0.75 -12.32 -10.73
C ASP A 225 0.13 -12.22 -9.33
N LEU A 226 -0.90 -11.39 -9.16
CA LEU A 226 -1.57 -11.19 -7.87
C LEU A 226 -2.36 -12.45 -7.47
N GLN A 227 -3.03 -13.11 -8.41
CA GLN A 227 -3.72 -14.38 -8.16
C GLN A 227 -2.73 -15.49 -7.73
N ASP A 228 -1.59 -15.62 -8.40
CA ASP A 228 -0.54 -16.58 -8.02
C ASP A 228 0.03 -16.25 -6.64
N GLN A 229 0.25 -14.97 -6.34
CA GLN A 229 0.73 -14.53 -5.03
C GLN A 229 -0.27 -14.87 -3.91
N VAL A 230 -1.57 -14.62 -4.12
CA VAL A 230 -2.60 -15.04 -3.17
C VAL A 230 -2.66 -16.57 -3.06
N GLY A 231 -2.60 -17.29 -4.17
CA GLY A 231 -2.54 -18.76 -4.18
C GLY A 231 -1.36 -19.31 -3.38
N LYS A 232 -0.18 -18.70 -3.49
CA LYS A 232 1.01 -19.03 -2.70
C LYS A 232 0.80 -18.79 -1.21
N ILE A 233 0.07 -17.74 -0.82
CA ILE A 233 -0.27 -17.47 0.59
C ILE A 233 -1.24 -18.54 1.11
N LEU A 234 -2.30 -18.84 0.37
CA LEU A 234 -3.32 -19.81 0.75
C LEU A 234 -2.78 -21.24 0.85
N ALA A 235 -1.76 -21.58 0.05
CA ALA A 235 -1.07 -22.86 0.16
C ALA A 235 -0.28 -23.03 1.48
N ARG A 236 -0.08 -21.97 2.26
CA ARG A 236 0.63 -22.00 3.56
C ARG A 236 -0.35 -22.30 4.70
N THR A 237 -0.72 -23.58 4.79
CA THR A 237 -1.65 -24.10 5.81
C THR A 237 -1.06 -24.27 7.21
N GLU A 238 0.26 -24.18 7.36
CA GLU A 238 0.96 -24.37 8.63
C GLU A 238 1.99 -23.26 8.86
N ARG A 239 2.22 -22.94 10.14
CA ARG A 239 3.25 -21.97 10.57
C ARG A 239 4.63 -22.27 9.97
N ALA A 240 4.96 -23.54 9.79
CA ALA A 240 6.24 -23.98 9.24
C ALA A 240 6.42 -23.59 7.76
N HIS A 241 5.32 -23.47 7.02
CA HIS A 241 5.34 -23.11 5.61
C HIS A 241 5.66 -21.61 5.39
N PHE A 242 5.48 -20.76 6.40
CA PHE A 242 5.90 -19.36 6.37
C PHE A 242 7.38 -19.22 6.72
N GLU A 243 8.22 -19.48 5.73
CA GLU A 243 9.67 -19.47 5.86
C GLU A 243 10.21 -18.04 6.06
N LYS A 244 11.38 -17.96 6.71
CA LYS A 244 12.10 -16.68 6.83
C LYS A 244 12.80 -16.43 5.50
N THR A 245 12.69 -15.21 4.95
CA THR A 245 13.46 -14.80 3.76
C THR A 245 14.94 -15.15 3.88
N GLU A 246 15.63 -15.48 2.80
CA GLU A 246 17.09 -15.65 2.86
C GLU A 246 17.83 -14.32 2.84
N ASP A 247 17.17 -13.24 2.39
CA ASP A 247 17.74 -11.91 2.32
C ASP A 247 17.94 -11.32 3.73
N ARG A 248 19.21 -11.21 4.14
CA ARG A 248 19.60 -10.66 5.43
C ARG A 248 19.51 -9.13 5.45
N THR A 249 19.45 -8.48 4.30
CA THR A 249 19.28 -7.03 4.18
C THR A 249 17.88 -6.63 4.64
N HIS A 250 16.83 -7.32 4.17
CA HIS A 250 15.45 -7.15 4.66
C HIS A 250 15.35 -7.34 6.18
N CYS A 251 16.14 -8.27 6.73
CA CYS A 251 16.11 -8.56 8.16
C CYS A 251 16.69 -7.43 9.03
N LYS A 252 17.60 -6.60 8.50
CA LYS A 252 18.16 -5.45 9.24
C LYS A 252 17.09 -4.40 9.53
N PHE A 253 16.14 -4.24 8.61
CA PHE A 253 15.07 -3.25 8.71
C PHE A 253 13.75 -3.82 9.21
N CYS A 254 13.65 -5.15 9.35
CA CYS A 254 12.45 -5.83 9.82
C CYS A 254 12.22 -5.59 11.33
N THR A 255 11.05 -5.07 11.69
CA THR A 255 10.60 -4.88 13.08
C THR A 255 10.35 -6.21 13.83
N TYR A 256 10.25 -7.33 13.11
CA TYR A 256 10.10 -8.69 13.67
C TYR A 256 11.40 -9.48 13.79
N ARG A 257 12.56 -8.87 13.52
CA ARG A 257 13.85 -9.58 13.48
C ARG A 257 14.20 -10.33 14.78
N SER A 258 13.75 -9.83 15.93
CA SER A 258 13.93 -10.47 17.24
C SER A 258 13.13 -11.77 17.36
N HIS A 259 11.88 -11.82 16.86
CA HIS A 259 11.10 -13.06 16.76
C HIS A 259 11.74 -14.11 15.85
N CYS A 260 12.56 -13.65 14.90
CA CYS A 260 13.27 -14.52 13.98
C CYS A 260 14.63 -14.99 14.50
N GLY A 261 15.12 -14.45 15.62
CA GLY A 261 16.49 -14.68 16.11
C GLY A 261 17.55 -14.15 15.14
N ARG A 262 17.24 -13.06 14.40
CA ARG A 262 18.10 -12.52 13.32
C ARG A 262 18.81 -11.22 13.66
N GLY A 263 18.84 -10.85 14.94
CA GLY A 263 19.62 -9.72 15.45
C GLY A 263 18.80 -8.82 16.37
N ALA A 264 19.51 -8.02 17.18
CA ALA A 264 18.93 -7.01 18.06
C ALA A 264 19.06 -5.59 17.48
N GLN A 265 20.11 -5.33 16.71
CA GLN A 265 20.39 -4.02 16.11
C GLN A 265 19.63 -3.84 14.79
N ALA A 266 19.13 -2.64 14.56
CA ALA A 266 18.52 -2.28 13.29
C ALA A 266 19.58 -1.91 12.25
N GLY A 267 19.19 -1.87 10.98
CA GLY A 267 20.00 -1.24 9.93
C GLY A 267 20.12 0.27 10.14
N ASN A 268 21.15 0.88 9.57
CA ASN A 268 21.28 2.33 9.60
C ASN A 268 20.24 2.96 8.66
N ILE A 269 19.58 4.04 9.11
CA ILE A 269 18.60 4.81 8.35
C ILE A 269 19.17 5.31 7.01
N GLU A 270 20.48 5.52 6.92
CA GLU A 270 21.17 5.92 5.69
C GLU A 270 21.27 4.78 4.66
N ASP A 271 21.24 3.52 5.12
CA ASP A 271 21.37 2.33 4.26
C ASP A 271 20.02 1.77 3.79
N GLY A 272 18.91 2.19 4.41
CA GLY A 272 17.62 1.49 4.33
C GLY A 272 16.65 1.94 3.25
N SER A 273 16.96 2.96 2.46
CA SER A 273 15.95 3.65 1.64
C SER A 273 15.27 2.82 0.55
N SER A 274 15.90 1.77 0.04
CA SER A 274 15.25 0.83 -0.89
C SER A 274 14.51 -0.31 -0.19
N HIS A 275 14.71 -0.52 1.11
CA HIS A 275 14.15 -1.66 1.86
C HIS A 275 13.10 -1.24 2.89
N LEU A 276 13.00 0.05 3.15
CA LEU A 276 11.99 0.65 4.00
C LEU A 276 10.83 1.06 3.09
N GLU A 277 9.73 0.31 3.16
CA GLU A 277 8.48 0.82 2.62
C GLU A 277 8.01 1.96 3.50
N GLU A 278 7.83 3.13 2.88
CA GLU A 278 6.88 4.10 3.41
C GLU A 278 5.50 3.53 3.11
N THR A 279 5.03 2.62 3.98
CA THR A 279 3.62 2.24 4.01
C THR A 279 2.85 3.55 4.17
N GLY A 280 2.08 3.91 3.15
CA GLY A 280 1.34 5.17 3.08
C GLY A 280 0.53 5.44 4.34
N SER A 281 0.32 6.72 4.62
CA SER A 281 -0.18 7.32 5.86
C SER A 281 -1.56 6.86 6.37
N ALA A 282 -2.20 5.88 5.75
CA ALA A 282 -3.51 5.37 6.15
C ALA A 282 -3.56 3.85 6.41
N GLN A 283 -2.51 3.10 6.07
CA GLN A 283 -2.53 1.63 6.21
C GLN A 283 -1.86 1.13 7.49
N ALA A 284 -1.32 2.04 8.31
CA ALA A 284 -0.68 1.71 9.58
C ALA A 284 -1.68 1.45 10.72
N ASP A 285 -2.93 1.96 10.67
CA ASP A 285 -3.77 2.05 11.88
C ASP A 285 -5.23 1.58 11.66
N LEU A 286 -5.46 0.44 11.02
CA LEU A 286 -6.75 -0.26 11.21
C LEU A 286 -6.69 -1.27 12.39
N ASP A 287 -5.50 -1.64 12.84
CA ASP A 287 -5.31 -2.52 14.01
C ASP A 287 -5.10 -1.74 15.33
N ASP A 288 -4.86 -0.43 15.29
CA ASP A 288 -4.61 0.43 16.47
C ASP A 288 -5.84 1.24 16.92
N VAL A 289 -7.02 0.99 16.36
CA VAL A 289 -8.28 1.53 16.91
C VAL A 289 -8.69 0.68 18.11
N GLU A 290 -8.22 1.07 19.30
CA GLU A 290 -8.78 0.60 20.56
C GLU A 290 -10.31 0.78 20.51
N GLU A 291 -11.04 -0.32 20.59
CA GLU A 291 -12.50 -0.36 20.60
C GLU A 291 -13.00 0.55 21.74
N ILE A 292 -13.49 1.75 21.42
CA ILE A 292 -14.14 2.60 22.42
C ILE A 292 -15.47 1.93 22.76
N GLU A 293 -15.52 1.21 23.88
CA GLU A 293 -16.78 0.78 24.48
C GLU A 293 -17.67 2.01 24.71
N PHE A 294 -18.84 2.03 24.06
CA PHE A 294 -19.92 2.97 24.36
C PHE A 294 -20.88 2.39 25.40
#